data_AF-I5CAE3-F1
#
_entry.id   AF-I5CAE3-F1
#
_cell.length_a   1.000
_cell.length_b   1.000
_cell.length_c   1.000
_cell.angle_alpha   90.00
_cell.angle_beta   90.00
_cell.angle_gamma   90.00
#
_symmetry.space_group_name_H-M   'P 1'
#
loop_
_entity.id
_entity.type
_entity.pdbx_description
1 polymer ?
#
loop_
_entity_poly.entity_id
_entity_poly.type
_entity_poly.pdbx_seq_one_letter_code
_entity_poly.pdbx_strand_id
1 'polypeptide(L)'
;MFSVAIVGTESSGKSTLARALQAALGGHYVPEFARSYLAGQQPPYLRETLWEIAKGQLAAEAAARASQPPYLWCDTSMLTMKIWEEHAFGAVAPLSQQPMPSILMPCMCYQIIVCPGSRIPARVPES
;
A
#
# COMPACT_ATOMS: atom_id res chain seq x y z
N MET A 1 7.62 8.71 -16.21
CA MET A 1 7.89 7.99 -14.94
C MET A 1 7.07 6.71 -14.92
N PHE A 2 7.70 5.57 -14.64
CA PHE A 2 7.06 4.27 -14.51
C PHE A 2 6.88 3.91 -13.02
N SER A 3 5.66 3.59 -12.60
CA SER A 3 5.37 3.19 -11.22
C SER A 3 4.98 1.72 -11.16
N VAL A 4 5.59 0.98 -10.25
CA VAL A 4 5.33 -0.45 -10.04
C VAL A 4 4.94 -0.66 -8.59
N ALA A 5 3.75 -1.23 -8.40
CA ALA A 5 3.27 -1.64 -7.08
C ALA A 5 3.54 -3.13 -6.89
N ILE A 6 4.25 -3.46 -5.80
CA ILE A 6 4.53 -4.84 -5.41
C ILE A 6 3.60 -5.16 -4.27
N VAL A 7 2.61 -6.03 -4.54
CA VAL A 7 1.53 -6.37 -3.63
C VAL A 7 1.55 -7.85 -3.30
N GLY A 8 1.03 -8.23 -2.14
CA GLY A 8 1.09 -9.61 -1.66
C GLY A 8 1.00 -9.67 -0.13
N THR A 9 0.83 -10.86 0.40
CA THR A 9 0.66 -11.07 1.84
C THR A 9 1.90 -10.68 2.65
N GLU A 10 1.78 -10.67 3.97
CA GLU A 10 2.94 -10.55 4.84
C GLU A 10 3.99 -11.62 4.50
N SER A 11 5.26 -11.25 4.61
CA SER A 11 6.41 -12.15 4.41
C SER A 11 6.51 -12.85 3.04
N SER A 12 5.91 -12.28 1.98
CA SER A 12 6.02 -12.79 0.59
C SER A 12 7.22 -12.23 -0.21
N GLY A 13 8.18 -11.57 0.45
CA GLY A 13 9.39 -11.06 -0.20
C GLY A 13 9.26 -9.72 -0.94
N LYS A 14 8.12 -9.01 -0.79
CA LYS A 14 7.84 -7.72 -1.45
C LYS A 14 8.95 -6.69 -1.28
N SER A 15 9.33 -6.40 -0.03
CA SER A 15 10.39 -5.44 0.29
C SER A 15 11.73 -5.82 -0.32
N THR A 16 12.04 -7.13 -0.34
CA THR A 16 13.27 -7.66 -0.94
C THR A 16 13.26 -7.43 -2.45
N LEU A 17 12.16 -7.76 -3.12
CA LEU A 17 12.02 -7.56 -4.57
C LEU A 17 12.06 -6.07 -4.95
N ALA A 18 11.36 -5.22 -4.21
CA ALA A 18 11.32 -3.78 -4.46
C ALA A 18 12.72 -3.15 -4.37
N ARG A 19 13.49 -3.51 -3.34
CA ARG A 19 14.88 -3.06 -3.19
C ARG A 19 15.80 -3.63 -4.25
N ALA A 20 15.62 -4.90 -4.63
CA ALA A 20 16.42 -5.51 -5.70
C ALA A 20 16.18 -4.82 -7.04
N LEU A 21 14.93 -4.48 -7.37
CA LEU A 21 14.58 -3.71 -8.57
C LEU A 21 15.17 -2.30 -8.53
N GLN A 22 15.08 -1.62 -7.38
CA GLN A 22 15.72 -0.32 -7.20
C GLN A 22 17.25 -0.40 -7.41
N ALA A 23 17.91 -1.40 -6.85
CA ALA A 23 19.35 -1.57 -6.97
C ALA A 23 19.78 -1.87 -8.41
N ALA A 24 18.99 -2.65 -9.16
CA ALA A 24 19.30 -3.05 -10.53
C ALA A 24 18.95 -1.99 -11.58
N LEU A 25 17.86 -1.24 -11.39
CA LEU A 25 17.27 -0.34 -12.40
C LEU A 25 17.26 1.14 -11.97
N GLY A 26 17.70 1.44 -10.75
CA GLY A 26 17.62 2.77 -10.15
C GLY A 26 16.20 3.17 -9.75
N GLY A 27 16.00 4.47 -9.51
CA GLY A 27 14.72 5.03 -9.09
C GLY A 27 14.49 5.02 -7.58
N HIS A 28 13.24 5.30 -7.19
CA HIS A 28 12.87 5.51 -5.79
C HIS A 28 12.11 4.31 -5.23
N TYR A 29 12.56 3.84 -4.07
CA TYR A 29 11.84 2.85 -3.27
C TYR A 29 10.92 3.55 -2.27
N VAL A 30 9.64 3.18 -2.27
CA VAL A 30 8.66 3.64 -1.29
C VAL A 30 8.34 2.47 -0.35
N PRO A 31 8.72 2.54 0.93
CA PRO A 31 8.47 1.47 1.88
C PRO A 31 6.97 1.35 2.21
N GLU A 32 6.58 0.18 2.71
CA GLU A 32 5.26 -0.07 3.27
C GLU A 32 5.03 0.80 4.52
N PHE A 33 4.13 1.79 4.41
CA PHE A 33 3.84 2.72 5.51
C PHE A 33 3.28 2.02 6.74
N ALA A 34 2.47 0.97 6.56
CA ALA A 34 1.91 0.16 7.65
C ALA A 34 3.00 -0.34 8.62
N ARG A 35 4.17 -0.69 8.10
CA ARG A 35 5.27 -1.21 8.91
C ARG A 35 5.80 -0.19 9.91
N SER A 36 5.95 1.06 9.49
CA SER A 36 6.34 2.16 10.39
C SER A 36 5.19 2.60 11.28
N TYR A 37 3.96 2.60 10.77
CA TYR A 37 2.78 3.03 11.52
C TYR A 37 2.47 2.10 12.71
N LEU A 38 2.64 0.80 12.51
CA LEU A 38 2.43 -0.23 13.52
C LEU A 38 3.69 -0.50 14.37
N ALA A 39 4.79 0.22 14.12
CA ALA A 39 6.02 0.06 14.91
C ALA A 39 5.83 0.69 16.30
N GLY A 40 5.69 -0.14 17.33
CA GLY A 40 5.64 0.28 18.73
C GLY A 40 4.23 0.47 19.31
N GLN A 41 3.19 0.47 18.48
CA GLN A 41 1.79 0.46 18.90
C GLN A 41 1.01 -0.53 18.03
N GLN A 42 0.20 -1.39 18.65
CA GLN A 42 -0.77 -2.24 17.95
C GLN A 42 -2.16 -1.63 18.14
N PRO A 43 -2.53 -0.60 17.37
CA PRO A 43 -3.87 -0.03 17.44
C PRO A 43 -4.91 -1.11 17.14
N PRO A 44 -6.13 -0.97 17.66
CA PRO A 44 -7.23 -1.84 17.27
C PRO A 44 -7.36 -1.91 15.74
N TYR A 45 -7.64 -3.11 15.24
CA TYR A 45 -7.84 -3.33 13.81
C TYR A 45 -9.23 -2.81 13.41
N LEU A 46 -9.30 -1.51 13.15
CA LEU A 46 -10.49 -0.78 12.76
C LEU A 46 -10.35 -0.23 11.34
N ARG A 47 -11.48 0.10 10.72
CA ARG A 47 -11.49 0.64 9.35
C ARG A 47 -10.72 1.97 9.30
N GLU A 48 -10.85 2.79 10.34
CA GLU A 48 -10.13 4.05 10.51
C GLU A 48 -8.61 3.83 10.53
N THR A 49 -8.14 2.76 11.17
CA THR A 49 -6.72 2.40 11.19
C THR A 49 -6.21 2.08 9.78
N LEU A 50 -6.99 1.32 8.98
CA LEU A 50 -6.64 1.07 7.58
C LEU A 50 -6.60 2.35 6.75
N TRP A 51 -7.49 3.30 7.02
CA TRP A 51 -7.52 4.59 6.33
C TRP A 51 -6.33 5.48 6.68
N GLU A 52 -5.90 5.51 7.93
CA GLU A 52 -4.68 6.24 8.32
C GLU A 52 -3.44 5.64 7.64
N ILE A 53 -3.36 4.32 7.56
CA ILE A 53 -2.30 3.63 6.82
C ILE A 53 -2.35 3.99 5.32
N ALA A 54 -3.54 3.98 4.72
CA ALA A 54 -3.75 4.32 3.33
C ALA A 54 -3.31 5.76 3.00
N LYS A 55 -3.69 6.73 3.85
CA LYS A 55 -3.27 8.13 3.72
C LYS A 55 -1.76 8.29 3.79
N GLY A 56 -1.12 7.62 4.76
CA GLY A 56 0.34 7.66 4.90
C GLY A 56 1.06 7.08 3.69
N GLN A 57 0.57 5.96 3.14
CA GLN A 57 1.11 5.35 1.93
C GLN A 57 0.99 6.30 0.72
N LEU A 58 -0.18 6.91 0.50
CA LEU A 58 -0.39 7.89 -0.57
C LEU A 58 0.53 9.11 -0.44
N ALA A 59 0.69 9.63 0.78
CA ALA A 59 1.58 10.75 1.03
C ALA A 59 3.05 10.39 0.72
N ALA A 60 3.50 9.19 1.12
CA ALA A 60 4.84 8.71 0.83
C ALA A 60 5.08 8.55 -0.69
N GLU A 61 4.11 8.00 -1.41
CA GLU A 61 4.17 7.85 -2.86
C GLU A 61 4.18 9.21 -3.59
N ALA A 62 3.36 10.16 -3.13
CA ALA A 62 3.32 11.51 -3.69
C ALA A 62 4.64 12.27 -3.46
N ALA A 63 5.21 12.16 -2.25
CA ALA A 63 6.51 12.75 -1.93
C ALA A 63 7.63 12.17 -2.79
N ALA A 64 7.67 10.85 -2.96
CA ALA A 64 8.67 10.20 -3.81
C ALA A 64 8.49 10.50 -5.30
N ARG A 65 7.26 10.79 -5.74
CA ARG A 65 6.92 11.20 -7.11
C ARG A 65 7.32 12.64 -7.41
N ALA A 66 7.35 13.53 -6.41
CA ALA A 66 7.65 14.95 -6.59
C ALA A 66 9.06 15.19 -7.17
N SER A 67 10.01 14.29 -6.89
CA SER A 67 11.37 14.35 -7.46
C SER A 67 11.47 13.77 -8.88
N GLN A 68 10.35 13.37 -9.49
CA GLN A 68 10.25 12.85 -10.86
C GLN A 68 11.26 11.74 -11.21
N PRO A 69 11.39 10.68 -10.39
CA PRO A 69 12.31 9.59 -10.71
C PRO A 69 11.89 8.87 -12.00
N PRO A 70 12.81 8.20 -12.71
CA PRO A 70 12.44 7.39 -13.87
C PRO A 70 11.54 6.20 -13.46
N TYR A 71 11.82 5.61 -12.30
CA TYR A 71 11.10 4.49 -11.70
C TYR A 71 10.66 4.77 -10.26
N LEU A 72 9.48 4.28 -9.89
CA LEU A 72 8.95 4.28 -8.54
C LEU A 72 8.54 2.86 -8.14
N TRP A 73 9.20 2.30 -7.14
CA TRP A 73 9.00 0.94 -6.63
C TRP A 73 8.25 1.00 -5.30
N CYS A 74 6.93 0.76 -5.32
CA CYS A 74 6.08 0.83 -4.14
C CYS A 74 5.94 -0.56 -3.50
N ASP A 75 6.42 -0.71 -2.27
CA ASP A 75 6.18 -1.87 -1.44
C ASP A 75 4.83 -1.70 -0.75
N THR A 76 3.80 -2.32 -1.34
CA THR A 76 2.36 -2.04 -1.17
C THR A 76 1.84 -0.85 -1.98
N SER A 77 0.51 -0.73 -2.01
CA SER A 77 -0.22 0.39 -2.63
C SER A 77 -1.65 0.43 -2.08
N MET A 78 -2.44 1.40 -2.53
CA MET A 78 -3.89 1.46 -2.24
C MET A 78 -4.64 0.17 -2.59
N LEU A 79 -4.16 -0.62 -3.56
CA LEU A 79 -4.75 -1.93 -3.86
C LEU A 79 -4.62 -2.88 -2.65
N THR A 80 -3.50 -2.84 -1.95
CA THR A 80 -3.29 -3.65 -0.74
C THR A 80 -4.30 -3.27 0.34
N MET A 81 -4.56 -1.97 0.51
CA MET A 81 -5.55 -1.47 1.49
C MET A 81 -6.97 -1.91 1.14
N LYS A 82 -7.34 -1.84 -0.15
CA LYS A 82 -8.65 -2.32 -0.62
C LYS A 82 -8.85 -3.81 -0.33
N ILE A 83 -7.83 -4.63 -0.60
CA ILE A 83 -7.86 -6.07 -0.32
C ILE A 83 -8.07 -6.32 1.18
N TRP A 84 -7.34 -5.61 2.05
CA TRP A 84 -7.47 -5.78 3.50
C TRP A 84 -8.81 -5.29 4.05
N GLU A 85 -9.37 -4.22 3.50
CA GLU A 85 -10.67 -3.72 3.90
C GLU A 85 -11.79 -4.72 3.53
N GLU A 86 -11.77 -5.21 2.29
CA GLU A 86 -12.73 -6.23 1.83
C GLU A 86 -12.57 -7.55 2.60
N HIS A 87 -11.33 -7.95 2.84
CA HIS A 87 -11.04 -9.17 3.60
C HIS A 87 -11.57 -9.07 5.03
N ALA A 88 -11.25 -7.99 5.75
CA ALA A 88 -11.56 -7.85 7.17
C ALA A 88 -13.01 -7.46 7.45
N PHE A 89 -13.64 -6.65 6.60
CA PHE A 89 -14.96 -6.06 6.85
C PHE A 89 -16.04 -6.50 5.84
N GLY A 90 -15.71 -7.40 4.92
CA GLY A 90 -16.65 -7.93 3.92
C GLY A 90 -17.07 -6.95 2.82
N ALA A 91 -16.71 -5.66 2.93
CA ALA A 91 -16.98 -4.63 1.96
C ALA A 91 -15.95 -3.51 2.03
N VAL A 92 -15.67 -2.92 0.87
CA VAL A 92 -14.89 -1.69 0.72
C VAL A 92 -15.83 -0.51 0.94
N ALA A 93 -15.52 0.38 1.88
CA ALA A 93 -16.36 1.55 2.13
C ALA A 93 -16.41 2.48 0.89
N PRO A 94 -17.56 3.10 0.59
CA PRO A 94 -17.64 4.07 -0.50
C PRO A 94 -16.70 5.24 -0.28
N LEU A 95 -15.94 5.58 -1.33
CA LEU A 95 -15.05 6.75 -1.36
C LEU A 95 -15.76 8.09 -1.08
N SER A 96 -17.10 8.12 -1.13
CA SER A 96 -17.93 9.31 -0.94
C SER A 96 -18.09 9.76 0.52
N GLN A 97 -17.71 8.93 1.50
CA GLN A 97 -17.91 9.25 2.91
C GLN A 97 -16.79 10.08 3.55
N GLN A 98 -15.70 10.38 2.81
CA GLN A 98 -14.62 11.24 3.31
C GLN A 98 -14.05 12.16 2.23
N PRO A 99 -13.64 13.39 2.57
CA PRO A 99 -12.88 14.25 1.69
C PRO A 99 -11.47 13.67 1.51
N MET A 100 -11.34 12.72 0.58
CA MET A 100 -10.04 12.35 0.02
C MET A 100 -9.49 13.56 -0.72
N PRO A 101 -8.25 14.02 -0.46
CA PRO A 101 -7.70 15.15 -1.19
C PRO A 101 -7.75 14.85 -2.70
N SER A 102 -8.11 15.86 -3.49
CA SER A 102 -8.31 15.84 -4.95
C SER A 102 -7.07 15.40 -5.77
N ILE A 103 -6.04 14.91 -5.11
CA ILE A 103 -4.75 14.47 -5.64
C ILE A 103 -4.78 13.04 -6.21
N LEU A 104 -5.91 12.33 -6.07
CA LEU A 104 -6.06 10.92 -6.48
C LEU A 104 -6.58 10.72 -7.91
N MET A 105 -6.69 11.77 -8.72
CA MET A 105 -6.94 11.63 -10.15
C MET A 105 -5.87 12.37 -10.95
N PRO A 106 -4.68 11.75 -11.06
CA PRO A 106 -4.26 11.37 -12.39
C PRO A 106 -3.60 9.99 -12.41
N CYS A 107 -4.13 9.09 -13.24
CA CYS A 107 -3.40 7.95 -13.81
C CYS A 107 -2.86 6.92 -12.81
N MET A 108 -3.74 6.07 -12.26
CA MET A 108 -3.38 4.77 -11.69
C MET A 108 -2.88 3.81 -12.80
N CYS A 109 -1.77 4.13 -13.45
CA CYS A 109 -1.05 3.22 -14.35
C CYS A 109 0.07 2.54 -13.57
N TYR A 110 -0.29 1.77 -12.54
CA TYR A 110 0.69 0.88 -11.90
C TYR A 110 0.85 -0.36 -12.78
N GLN A 111 2.08 -0.77 -13.00
CA GLN A 111 2.33 -2.19 -13.26
C GLN A 111 2.28 -2.92 -11.90
N ILE A 112 1.48 -3.98 -11.79
CA ILE A 112 1.30 -4.70 -10.54
C ILE A 112 2.11 -5.99 -10.58
N ILE A 113 2.96 -6.20 -9.57
CA ILE A 113 3.63 -7.48 -9.32
C ILE A 113 2.97 -8.10 -8.08
N VAL A 114 2.40 -9.30 -8.25
CA VAL A 114 1.78 -10.05 -7.16
C VAL A 114 2.78 -11.07 -6.63
N CYS A 115 3.19 -10.92 -5.36
CA CYS A 115 4.01 -11.90 -4.66
C CYS A 115 3.10 -12.91 -3.94
N PRO A 116 3.05 -14.17 -4.39
CA PRO A 116 2.26 -15.20 -3.72
C PRO A 116 2.79 -15.42 -2.30
N GLY A 117 1.88 -15.64 -1.36
CA GLY A 117 2.25 -15.97 0.00
C GLY A 117 1.33 -17.03 0.60
N SER A 118 1.79 -17.62 1.70
CA SER A 118 1.27 -18.89 2.22
C SER A 118 0.06 -18.76 3.15
N ARG A 119 -0.28 -17.57 3.65
CA ARG A 119 -1.37 -17.36 4.63
C ARG A 119 -2.02 -15.99 4.52
N ILE A 120 -3.34 -15.96 4.64
CA ILE A 120 -4.15 -14.76 4.90
C ILE A 120 -4.70 -14.90 6.33
N PRO A 121 -4.63 -13.87 7.19
CA PRO A 121 -5.20 -13.92 8.54
C PRO A 121 -6.70 -14.22 8.53
N ALA A 122 -7.24 -14.77 9.61
CA ALA A 122 -8.69 -14.95 9.75
C ALA A 122 -9.43 -13.61 9.71
N ARG A 123 -10.69 -13.62 9.26
CA ARG A 123 -11.58 -12.44 9.28
C ARG A 123 -11.75 -11.92 10.70
N VAL A 124 -11.91 -10.61 10.84
CA VAL A 124 -12.37 -10.02 12.10
C VAL A 124 -13.82 -10.48 12.33
N PRO A 125 -14.19 -11.01 13.50
CA PRO A 125 -15.57 -11.42 13.78
C PRO A 125 -16.51 -10.22 13.63
N GLU A 126 -17.65 -10.41 12.96
CA GLU A 126 -18.74 -9.45 13.00
C GLU A 126 -19.27 -9.39 14.45
N SER A 127 -19.22 -8.20 15.05
CA SER A 127 -19.81 -7.93 16.38
C SER A 127 -21.31 -7.79 16.30
#